data_AF-A0A3N1Q3X2-F1
#
_entry.id   AF-A0A3N1Q3X2-F1
#
_cell.length_a   1.000
_cell.length_b   1.000
_cell.length_c   1.000
_cell.angle_alpha   90.00
_cell.angle_beta   90.00
_cell.angle_gamma   90.00
#
_symmetry.space_group_name_H-M   'P 1'
#
loop_
_entity.id
_entity.type
_entity.pdbx_description
1 polymer ?
#
loop_
_entity_poly.entity_id
_entity_poly.type
_entity_poly.pdbx_seq_one_letter_code
_entity_poly.pdbx_strand_id
1 'polypeptide(L)'
;MTTPAESRTPAVTSQAPEASKRQKNRAAYAAFTANIERLCRTDPGAHAALRAGLRRDLNHPRARPMHRLLATRVPEECDDATAQAYYTVASLIAAQPRHAFSPSQEEDEHDTDEPEAAQAQNLQESDEVDKEDAPSVPAPYGSSFGSTLGQAVIAQGASLRMSAAENRINLLTRQSTRGIHLHLPAAVNQVRAAGAPIDWGQLLADLVDWPYRSGRISRRWLQDFYRITAAYQD
;
A
#
# COMPACT_ATOMS: atom_id res chain seq x y z
N MET A 1 36.03 -47.78 23.06
CA MET A 1 36.75 -46.66 22.42
C MET A 1 35.90 -46.21 21.24
N THR A 2 34.73 -45.63 21.50
CA THR A 2 34.48 -44.17 21.64
C THR A 2 34.67 -43.41 20.34
N THR A 3 33.58 -43.31 19.57
CA THR A 3 33.31 -42.33 18.52
C THR A 3 33.06 -40.96 19.14
N PRO A 4 33.58 -39.84 18.59
CA PRO A 4 33.07 -38.53 18.94
C PRO A 4 31.92 -38.13 17.99
N ALA A 5 30.81 -37.73 18.59
CA ALA A 5 29.68 -37.10 17.92
C ALA A 5 30.01 -35.63 17.64
N GLU A 6 30.10 -35.27 16.37
CA GLU A 6 30.26 -33.88 15.96
C GLU A 6 28.89 -33.19 16.01
N SER A 7 28.76 -32.28 16.97
CA SER A 7 27.55 -31.52 17.23
C SER A 7 27.38 -30.43 16.17
N ARG A 8 26.34 -30.56 15.33
CA ARG A 8 25.86 -29.47 14.46
C ARG A 8 25.13 -28.42 15.29
N THR A 9 25.76 -27.29 15.54
CA THR A 9 25.09 -26.06 15.97
C THR A 9 24.40 -25.39 14.76
N PRO A 10 23.12 -24.97 14.86
CA PRO A 10 22.48 -24.20 13.80
C PRO A 10 22.90 -22.73 13.86
N ALA A 11 23.39 -22.19 12.73
CA ALA A 11 23.69 -20.78 12.56
C ALA A 11 22.40 -19.94 12.45
N VAL A 12 22.01 -19.30 13.54
CA VAL A 12 20.88 -18.34 13.58
C VAL A 12 21.39 -17.00 14.14
N THR A 13 22.08 -16.16 13.35
CA THR A 13 22.39 -14.78 13.82
C THR A 13 22.69 -13.72 12.74
N SER A 14 22.13 -13.79 11.52
CA SER A 14 22.39 -12.75 10.50
C SER A 14 21.16 -11.94 10.05
N GLN A 15 19.94 -12.26 10.49
CA GLN A 15 18.71 -11.62 9.97
C GLN A 15 18.16 -10.46 10.83
N ALA A 16 18.47 -10.43 12.13
CA ALA A 16 17.97 -9.42 13.06
C ALA A 16 18.34 -7.95 12.72
N PRO A 17 19.58 -7.61 12.30
CA PRO A 17 19.93 -6.22 12.02
C PRO A 17 19.28 -5.68 10.73
N GLU A 18 19.10 -6.53 9.71
CA GLU A 18 18.44 -6.12 8.47
C GLU A 18 16.94 -5.86 8.66
N ALA A 19 16.25 -6.69 9.45
CA ALA A 19 14.83 -6.50 9.76
C ALA A 19 14.59 -5.18 10.49
N SER A 20 15.45 -4.84 11.45
CA SER A 20 15.39 -3.56 12.17
C SER A 20 15.59 -2.36 11.23
N LYS A 21 16.55 -2.44 10.29
CA LYS A 21 16.76 -1.38 9.28
C LYS A 21 15.55 -1.22 8.36
N ARG A 22 14.95 -2.31 7.88
CA ARG A 22 13.73 -2.26 7.04
C ARG A 22 12.55 -1.64 7.77
N GLN A 23 12.38 -1.99 9.05
CA GLN A 23 11.34 -1.41 9.89
C GLN A 23 11.53 0.11 10.06
N LYS A 24 12.77 0.55 10.35
CA LYS A 24 13.10 1.99 10.44
C LYS A 24 12.84 2.73 9.14
N ASN A 25 13.26 2.17 7.99
CA ASN A 25 13.00 2.76 6.69
C ASN A 25 11.50 2.87 6.40
N ARG A 26 10.71 1.83 6.71
CA ARG A 26 9.25 1.85 6.55
C ARG A 26 8.60 2.94 7.40
N ALA A 27 9.04 3.09 8.65
CA ALA A 27 8.54 4.17 9.51
C ALA A 27 8.85 5.56 8.93
N ALA A 28 10.04 5.77 8.37
CA ALA A 28 10.40 7.01 7.68
C ALA A 28 9.52 7.25 6.43
N TYR A 29 9.27 6.20 5.63
CA TYR A 29 8.40 6.29 4.46
C TYR A 29 6.95 6.59 4.84
N ALA A 30 6.42 5.97 5.90
CA ALA A 30 5.08 6.25 6.42
C ALA A 30 4.97 7.70 6.93
N ALA A 31 5.99 8.20 7.63
CA ALA A 31 6.04 9.60 8.06
C ALA A 31 6.07 10.57 6.87
N PHE A 32 6.82 10.24 5.81
CA PHE A 32 6.82 11.01 4.57
C PHE A 32 5.43 11.03 3.93
N THR A 33 4.77 9.88 3.75
CA THR A 33 3.47 9.82 3.08
C THR A 33 2.38 10.54 3.89
N ALA A 34 2.39 10.42 5.21
CA ALA A 34 1.48 11.16 6.08
C ALA A 34 1.69 12.69 5.99
N ASN A 35 2.93 13.14 5.80
CA ASN A 35 3.22 14.55 5.54
C ASN A 35 2.62 15.02 4.20
N ILE A 36 2.70 14.19 3.15
CA ILE A 36 2.12 14.51 1.84
C ILE A 36 0.59 14.54 1.89
N GLU A 37 -0.05 13.60 2.58
CA GLU A 37 -1.51 13.61 2.79
C GLU A 37 -1.94 14.89 3.51
N ARG A 38 -1.23 15.27 4.58
CA ARG A 38 -1.47 16.53 5.28
C ARG A 38 -1.31 17.73 4.35
N LEU A 39 -0.24 17.77 3.57
CA LEU A 39 0.02 18.85 2.61
C LEU A 39 -1.10 18.97 1.57
N CYS A 40 -1.59 17.85 1.03
CA CYS A 40 -2.69 17.83 0.06
C CYS A 40 -4.01 18.33 0.66
N ARG A 41 -4.22 18.12 1.96
CA ARG A 41 -5.38 18.62 2.70
C ARG A 41 -5.32 20.12 2.95
N THR A 42 -4.13 20.64 3.31
CA THR A 42 -3.98 22.04 3.74
C THR A 42 -3.73 23.03 2.62
N ASP A 43 -3.11 22.61 1.51
CA ASP A 43 -2.71 23.49 0.41
C ASP A 43 -3.23 22.95 -0.95
N PRO A 44 -4.32 23.53 -1.48
CA PRO A 44 -4.86 23.16 -2.79
C PRO A 44 -3.89 23.34 -3.96
N GLY A 45 -2.97 24.31 -3.87
CA GLY A 45 -1.94 24.57 -4.86
C GLY A 45 -0.86 23.48 -4.85
N ALA A 46 -0.40 23.10 -3.65
CA ALA A 46 0.50 21.96 -3.49
C ALA A 46 -0.13 20.66 -3.98
N HIS A 47 -1.41 20.43 -3.65
CA HIS A 47 -2.16 19.27 -4.14
C HIS A 47 -2.19 19.22 -5.68
N ALA A 48 -2.54 20.33 -6.35
CA ALA A 48 -2.57 20.39 -7.81
C ALA A 48 -1.17 20.19 -8.44
N ALA A 49 -0.12 20.77 -7.84
CA ALA A 49 1.25 20.62 -8.29
C ALA A 49 1.74 19.18 -8.20
N LEU A 50 1.49 18.48 -7.09
CA LEU A 50 1.83 17.07 -6.91
C LEU A 50 1.07 16.17 -7.88
N ARG A 51 -0.24 16.42 -8.07
CA ARG A 51 -1.06 15.66 -9.01
C ARG A 51 -0.55 15.78 -10.46
N ALA A 52 0.00 16.92 -10.85
CA ALA A 52 0.53 17.14 -12.19
C ALA A 52 1.73 16.23 -12.54
N GLY A 53 2.41 15.68 -11.53
CA GLY A 53 3.51 14.71 -11.67
C GLY A 53 3.08 13.30 -12.05
N LEU A 54 1.78 13.00 -12.10
CA LEU A 54 1.30 11.66 -12.38
C LEU A 54 1.79 11.17 -13.75
N ARG A 55 2.42 9.98 -13.77
CA ARG A 55 3.05 9.35 -14.95
C ARG A 55 4.16 10.20 -15.58
N ARG A 56 4.83 11.06 -14.82
CA ARG A 56 5.95 11.88 -15.29
C ARG A 56 7.26 11.40 -14.69
N ASP A 57 8.32 11.54 -15.48
CA ASP A 57 9.69 11.44 -14.98
C ASP A 57 10.10 12.71 -14.23
N LEU A 58 11.14 12.60 -13.39
CA LEU A 58 11.71 13.70 -12.62
C LEU A 58 12.14 14.90 -13.46
N ASN A 59 12.56 14.68 -14.71
CA ASN A 59 13.10 15.73 -15.58
C ASN A 59 12.00 16.44 -16.39
N HIS A 60 10.76 15.97 -16.31
CA HIS A 60 9.65 16.52 -17.05
C HIS A 60 9.32 17.95 -16.56
N PRO A 61 9.09 18.93 -17.46
CA PRO A 61 8.80 20.32 -17.05
C PRO A 61 7.63 20.47 -16.07
N ARG A 62 6.62 19.59 -16.18
CA ARG A 62 5.47 19.53 -15.25
C ARG A 62 5.80 19.01 -13.85
N ALA A 63 6.94 18.35 -13.64
CA ALA A 63 7.42 17.95 -12.32
C ALA A 63 8.14 19.10 -11.60
N ARG A 64 8.48 20.20 -12.30
CA ARG A 64 9.23 21.33 -11.71
C ARG A 64 8.62 21.92 -10.45
N PRO A 65 7.30 22.21 -10.40
CA PRO A 65 6.66 22.70 -9.19
C PRO A 65 6.76 21.73 -8.01
N MET A 66 6.84 20.43 -8.27
CA MET A 66 6.98 19.42 -7.21
C MET A 66 8.36 19.44 -6.57
N HIS A 67 9.43 19.77 -7.29
CA HIS A 67 10.76 19.84 -6.67
C HIS A 67 10.78 20.84 -5.51
N ARG A 68 10.10 21.98 -5.64
CA ARG A 68 9.97 22.94 -4.54
C ARG A 68 9.32 22.33 -3.29
N LEU A 69 8.40 21.40 -3.46
CA LEU A 69 7.66 20.76 -2.36
C LEU A 69 8.41 19.56 -1.79
N LEU A 70 9.07 18.77 -2.64
CA LEU A 70 9.64 17.49 -2.25
C LEU A 70 11.14 17.53 -1.94
N ALA A 71 11.90 18.49 -2.46
CA ALA A 71 13.36 18.51 -2.31
C ALA A 71 13.83 18.50 -0.85
N THR A 72 13.09 19.13 0.07
CA THR A 72 13.43 19.16 1.50
C THR A 72 12.89 17.95 2.29
N ARG A 73 12.13 17.07 1.64
CA ARG A 73 11.43 15.93 2.25
C ARG A 73 11.93 14.57 1.75
N VAL A 74 12.62 14.57 0.63
CA VAL A 74 13.32 13.41 0.06
C VAL A 74 14.75 13.42 0.63
N PRO A 75 15.34 12.24 0.94
CA PRO A 75 16.74 12.18 1.38
C PRO A 75 17.68 12.88 0.39
N GLU A 76 18.60 13.71 0.89
CA GLU A 76 19.48 14.56 0.06
C GLU A 76 20.40 13.74 -0.85
N GLU A 77 20.87 12.58 -0.39
CA GLU A 77 21.83 11.72 -1.09
C GLU A 77 21.16 10.45 -1.67
N CYS A 78 20.02 10.61 -2.36
CA CYS A 78 19.38 9.48 -3.04
C CYS A 78 19.59 9.53 -4.55
N ASP A 79 19.58 8.37 -5.19
CA ASP A 79 19.67 8.24 -6.64
C ASP A 79 18.33 8.60 -7.32
N ASP A 80 18.37 8.85 -8.64
CA ASP A 80 17.19 9.22 -9.42
C ASP A 80 16.05 8.19 -9.33
N ALA A 81 16.38 6.90 -9.17
CA ALA A 81 15.37 5.85 -9.03
C ALA A 81 14.62 5.96 -7.70
N THR A 82 15.36 6.17 -6.60
CA THR A 82 14.77 6.44 -5.28
C THR A 82 13.94 7.72 -5.33
N ALA A 83 14.50 8.83 -5.83
CA ALA A 83 13.76 10.09 -5.96
C ALA A 83 12.48 9.91 -6.79
N GLN A 84 12.53 9.19 -7.91
CA GLN A 84 11.36 8.92 -8.75
C GLN A 84 10.28 8.15 -7.97
N ALA A 85 10.65 7.21 -7.08
CA ALA A 85 9.70 6.51 -6.22
C ALA A 85 8.97 7.46 -5.27
N TYR A 86 9.69 8.35 -4.59
CA TYR A 86 9.09 9.38 -3.72
C TYR A 86 8.10 10.27 -4.50
N TYR A 87 8.52 10.76 -5.67
CA TYR A 87 7.70 11.65 -6.50
C TYR A 87 6.46 10.92 -7.03
N THR A 88 6.61 9.65 -7.41
CA THR A 88 5.50 8.83 -7.88
C THR A 88 4.47 8.63 -6.76
N VAL A 89 4.90 8.24 -5.56
CA VAL A 89 3.99 8.05 -4.42
C VAL A 89 3.32 9.35 -4.02
N ALA A 90 4.05 10.47 -3.97
CA ALA A 90 3.45 11.78 -3.69
C ALA A 90 2.40 12.16 -4.75
N SER A 91 2.65 11.87 -6.03
CA SER A 91 1.69 12.11 -7.11
C SER A 91 0.46 11.19 -7.02
N LEU A 92 0.63 9.94 -6.58
CA LEU A 92 -0.45 8.99 -6.38
C LEU A 92 -1.36 9.39 -5.22
N ILE A 93 -0.77 9.86 -4.11
CA ILE A 93 -1.50 10.44 -2.99
C ILE A 93 -2.24 11.70 -3.47
N ALA A 94 -1.59 12.60 -4.20
CA ALA A 94 -2.27 13.78 -4.76
C ALA A 94 -3.27 13.45 -5.89
N ALA A 95 -3.30 12.22 -6.39
CA ALA A 95 -4.31 11.81 -7.38
C ALA A 95 -5.65 11.49 -6.73
N GLN A 96 -5.73 11.45 -5.40
CA GLN A 96 -6.95 11.21 -4.67
C GLN A 96 -7.91 12.41 -4.74
N PRO A 97 -9.21 12.22 -5.04
CA PRO A 97 -10.19 13.29 -4.97
C PRO A 97 -10.28 13.86 -3.54
N ARG A 98 -10.51 15.17 -3.43
CA ARG A 98 -10.31 15.95 -2.19
C ARG A 98 -11.09 15.44 -0.97
N HIS A 99 -12.31 14.95 -1.18
CA HIS A 99 -13.12 14.35 -0.12
C HIS A 99 -12.46 13.13 0.56
N ALA A 100 -11.52 12.44 -0.11
CA ALA A 100 -10.72 11.39 0.53
C ALA A 100 -9.78 11.92 1.64
N PHE A 101 -9.58 13.24 1.70
CA PHE A 101 -8.79 13.89 2.74
C PHE A 101 -9.66 14.58 3.79
N SER A 102 -10.97 14.72 3.58
CA SER A 102 -11.85 15.25 4.61
C SER A 102 -12.08 14.17 5.67
N PRO A 103 -11.95 14.48 6.98
CA PRO A 103 -12.53 13.61 7.99
C PRO A 103 -14.05 13.61 7.74
N SER A 104 -14.62 12.41 7.68
CA SER A 104 -16.02 12.07 7.43
C SER A 104 -17.00 13.23 7.63
N GLN A 105 -17.57 13.75 6.54
CA GLN A 105 -18.96 14.17 6.58
C GLN A 105 -19.73 12.89 6.30
N GLU A 106 -20.18 12.25 7.37
CA GLU A 106 -21.16 11.19 7.32
C GLU A 106 -22.35 11.69 6.50
N GLU A 107 -22.74 10.91 5.49
CA GLU A 107 -24.09 10.76 4.95
C GLU A 107 -25.06 11.93 5.19
N ASP A 108 -25.03 12.94 4.33
CA ASP A 108 -26.13 13.90 4.19
C ASP A 108 -26.41 14.06 2.68
N GLU A 109 -27.29 13.21 2.15
CA GLU A 109 -28.25 13.50 1.06
C GLU A 109 -29.01 12.22 0.64
N HIS A 110 -30.00 11.82 1.46
CA HIS A 110 -31.24 11.24 0.92
C HIS A 110 -32.42 11.58 1.84
N ASP A 111 -33.12 12.66 1.51
CA ASP A 111 -34.44 12.97 2.03
C ASP A 111 -35.47 12.71 0.94
N THR A 112 -36.19 11.59 1.04
CA THR A 112 -37.64 11.53 0.76
C THR A 112 -38.25 10.28 1.42
N ASP A 113 -38.91 10.53 2.55
CA ASP A 113 -40.13 9.93 3.12
C ASP A 113 -40.47 8.41 3.00
N GLU A 114 -40.63 7.84 4.21
CA GLU A 114 -41.20 6.59 4.79
C GLU A 114 -42.59 6.08 4.27
N PRO A 115 -43.22 4.98 4.80
CA PRO A 115 -42.89 4.10 5.96
C PRO A 115 -43.16 2.56 5.76
N GLU A 116 -42.78 1.72 6.74
CA GLU A 116 -43.72 0.95 7.62
C GLU A 116 -43.18 -0.41 8.17
N ALA A 117 -43.16 -0.48 9.51
CA ALA A 117 -43.45 -1.60 10.43
C ALA A 117 -42.78 -3.00 10.36
N ALA A 118 -41.93 -3.22 11.38
CA ALA A 118 -42.04 -4.22 12.45
C ALA A 118 -42.20 -5.73 12.14
N GLN A 119 -41.20 -6.52 12.60
CA GLN A 119 -41.31 -7.60 13.61
C GLN A 119 -39.98 -8.42 13.63
N ALA A 120 -39.21 -8.39 14.71
CA ALA A 120 -39.31 -9.18 15.94
C ALA A 120 -38.38 -10.42 15.94
N GLN A 121 -37.30 -10.29 16.73
CA GLN A 121 -36.74 -11.26 17.68
C GLN A 121 -36.36 -12.68 17.20
N ASN A 122 -35.06 -13.02 17.28
CA ASN A 122 -34.64 -14.16 18.12
C ASN A 122 -33.16 -14.09 18.51
N LEU A 123 -32.90 -14.61 19.71
CA LEU A 123 -31.69 -14.65 20.52
C LEU A 123 -30.63 -15.61 19.95
N GLN A 124 -29.34 -15.34 20.21
CA GLN A 124 -28.48 -16.13 21.12
C GLN A 124 -26.98 -15.83 20.89
N GLU A 125 -26.37 -15.29 21.94
CA GLU A 125 -25.18 -15.88 22.57
C GLU A 125 -24.03 -16.28 21.63
N SER A 126 -23.22 -15.29 21.26
CA SER A 126 -21.88 -15.53 20.75
C SER A 126 -20.90 -15.47 21.92
N ASP A 127 -20.45 -16.65 22.35
CA ASP A 127 -19.29 -16.86 23.21
C ASP A 127 -18.15 -15.89 22.84
N GLU A 128 -17.76 -15.09 23.83
CA GLU A 128 -16.45 -14.45 23.91
C GLU A 128 -15.38 -15.55 23.87
N VAL A 129 -14.88 -15.83 22.66
CA VAL A 129 -13.58 -16.50 22.54
C VAL A 129 -12.53 -15.40 22.53
N ASP A 130 -11.97 -15.18 23.72
CA ASP A 130 -10.63 -14.63 23.92
C ASP A 130 -9.67 -15.33 22.93
N LYS A 131 -9.45 -14.70 21.77
CA LYS A 131 -8.23 -14.95 21.02
C LYS A 131 -7.13 -14.20 21.74
N GLU A 132 -6.55 -14.89 22.71
CA GLU A 132 -5.21 -14.61 23.20
C GLU A 132 -4.30 -14.38 22.00
N ASP A 133 -3.99 -13.11 21.79
CA ASP A 133 -3.14 -12.60 20.75
C ASP A 133 -1.73 -13.09 21.08
N ALA A 134 -1.41 -14.31 20.61
CA ALA A 134 -0.04 -14.80 20.62
C ALA A 134 0.82 -13.71 19.98
N PRO A 135 1.92 -13.25 20.60
CA PRO A 135 2.68 -12.11 20.12
C PRO A 135 3.15 -12.39 18.70
N SER A 136 2.41 -11.84 17.74
CA SER A 136 2.68 -12.00 16.33
C SER A 136 4.00 -11.29 16.10
N VAL A 137 5.03 -12.08 15.79
CA VAL A 137 6.34 -11.54 15.41
C VAL A 137 6.07 -10.44 14.38
N PRO A 138 6.46 -9.18 14.64
CA PRO A 138 6.06 -8.07 13.80
C PRO A 138 6.49 -8.39 12.38
N ALA A 139 5.50 -8.51 11.50
CA ALA A 139 5.77 -8.90 10.12
C ALA A 139 6.81 -7.92 9.54
N PRO A 140 7.87 -8.41 8.90
CA PRO A 140 8.96 -7.56 8.42
C PRO A 140 8.51 -6.55 7.34
N TYR A 141 7.28 -6.68 6.85
CA TYR A 141 6.65 -5.84 5.84
C TYR A 141 5.25 -5.41 6.29
N GLY A 142 4.81 -4.25 5.81
CA GLY A 142 3.40 -3.84 5.88
C GLY A 142 2.55 -4.55 4.82
N SER A 143 1.33 -4.06 4.60
CA SER A 143 0.45 -4.60 3.56
C SER A 143 1.07 -4.35 2.18
N SER A 144 1.28 -5.40 1.40
CA SER A 144 1.80 -5.24 0.05
C SER A 144 0.71 -4.75 -0.90
N PHE A 145 1.09 -4.19 -2.05
CA PHE A 145 0.09 -3.80 -3.04
C PHE A 145 -0.73 -5.00 -3.54
N GLY A 146 -0.13 -6.19 -3.55
CA GLY A 146 -0.80 -7.45 -3.86
C GLY A 146 -1.90 -7.80 -2.86
N SER A 147 -1.63 -7.71 -1.54
CA SER A 147 -2.68 -7.91 -0.53
C SER A 147 -3.78 -6.87 -0.65
N THR A 148 -3.45 -5.59 -0.85
CA THR A 148 -4.48 -4.55 -1.04
C THR A 148 -5.34 -4.82 -2.29
N LEU A 149 -4.76 -5.29 -3.39
CA LEU A 149 -5.54 -5.67 -4.57
C LEU A 149 -6.43 -6.89 -4.31
N GLY A 150 -5.96 -7.88 -3.55
CA GLY A 150 -6.77 -9.01 -3.12
C GLY A 150 -7.92 -8.58 -2.21
N GLN A 151 -7.67 -7.66 -1.28
CA GLN A 151 -8.69 -7.05 -0.43
C GLN A 151 -9.76 -6.33 -1.27
N ALA A 152 -9.36 -5.63 -2.33
CA ALA A 152 -10.31 -5.01 -3.27
C ALA A 152 -11.20 -6.01 -4.02
N VAL A 153 -10.76 -7.27 -4.19
CA VAL A 153 -11.58 -8.32 -4.81
C VAL A 153 -12.62 -8.86 -3.83
N ILE A 154 -12.26 -9.00 -2.55
CA ILE A 154 -13.13 -9.60 -1.53
C ILE A 154 -13.96 -8.57 -0.76
N ALA A 155 -13.71 -7.28 -0.97
CA ALA A 155 -14.46 -6.20 -0.34
C ALA A 155 -15.96 -6.31 -0.64
N GLN A 156 -16.79 -6.12 0.39
CA GLN A 156 -18.25 -6.06 0.22
C GLN A 156 -18.62 -4.75 -0.50
N GLY A 157 -19.46 -4.81 -1.53
CA GLY A 157 -19.88 -3.63 -2.32
C GLY A 157 -19.20 -3.53 -3.68
N ALA A 158 -18.48 -2.42 -3.95
CA ALA A 158 -17.83 -2.11 -5.24
C ALA A 158 -16.58 -2.97 -5.51
N SER A 159 -16.73 -4.30 -5.42
CA SER A 159 -15.64 -5.25 -5.57
C SER A 159 -15.02 -5.23 -6.97
N LEU A 160 -13.70 -5.37 -7.01
CA LEU A 160 -12.97 -5.52 -8.26
C LEU A 160 -13.12 -6.96 -8.75
N ARG A 161 -13.50 -7.15 -10.01
CA ARG A 161 -13.57 -8.50 -10.60
C ARG A 161 -12.21 -9.20 -10.49
N MET A 162 -12.20 -10.43 -9.98
CA MET A 162 -11.00 -11.25 -9.78
C MET A 162 -10.09 -11.29 -11.02
N SER A 163 -10.65 -11.59 -12.20
CA SER A 163 -9.87 -11.65 -13.45
C SER A 163 -9.25 -10.30 -13.85
N ALA A 164 -9.91 -9.17 -13.53
CA ALA A 164 -9.36 -7.84 -13.79
C ALA A 164 -8.22 -7.51 -12.82
N ALA A 165 -8.37 -7.88 -11.55
CA ALA A 165 -7.32 -7.76 -10.54
C ALA A 165 -6.10 -8.62 -10.89
N GLU A 166 -6.31 -9.88 -11.25
CA GLU A 166 -5.27 -10.82 -11.63
C GLU A 166 -4.48 -10.34 -12.86
N ASN A 167 -5.18 -9.91 -13.91
CA ASN A 167 -4.55 -9.30 -15.07
C ASN A 167 -3.71 -8.07 -14.69
N ARG A 168 -4.19 -7.25 -13.74
CA ARG A 168 -3.47 -6.06 -13.31
C ARG A 168 -2.21 -6.41 -12.54
N ILE A 169 -2.26 -7.32 -11.59
CA ILE A 169 -1.08 -7.70 -10.81
C ILE A 169 -0.04 -8.37 -11.70
N ASN A 170 -0.47 -9.25 -12.62
CA ASN A 170 0.41 -9.89 -13.61
C ASN A 170 1.06 -8.87 -14.57
N LEU A 171 0.35 -7.79 -14.92
CA LEU A 171 0.95 -6.72 -15.70
C LEU A 171 2.03 -6.00 -14.89
N LEU A 172 1.74 -5.57 -13.67
CA LEU A 172 2.67 -4.79 -12.84
C LEU A 172 3.95 -5.56 -12.54
N THR A 173 3.85 -6.86 -12.26
CA THR A 173 5.00 -7.69 -11.86
C THR A 173 6.04 -7.90 -12.96
N ARG A 174 5.66 -7.62 -14.21
CA ARG A 174 6.52 -7.72 -15.41
C ARG A 174 7.16 -6.40 -15.81
N GLN A 175 6.87 -5.31 -15.10
CA GLN A 175 7.32 -3.98 -15.51
C GLN A 175 8.77 -3.69 -15.10
N SER A 176 9.47 -2.97 -15.97
CA SER A 176 10.74 -2.32 -15.63
C SER A 176 10.52 -1.20 -14.60
N THR A 177 11.60 -0.65 -14.03
CA THR A 177 11.54 0.51 -13.13
C THR A 177 10.74 1.66 -13.75
N ARG A 178 10.99 2.01 -15.02
CA ARG A 178 10.20 3.04 -15.70
C ARG A 178 8.74 2.61 -15.89
N GLY A 179 8.51 1.35 -16.27
CA GLY A 179 7.18 0.81 -16.52
C GLY A 179 6.30 0.82 -15.27
N ILE A 180 6.85 0.50 -14.10
CA ILE A 180 6.06 0.45 -12.86
C ILE A 180 5.48 1.83 -12.52
N HIS A 181 6.27 2.91 -12.65
CA HIS A 181 5.78 4.27 -12.41
C HIS A 181 4.69 4.72 -13.41
N LEU A 182 4.69 4.18 -14.63
CA LEU A 182 3.70 4.48 -15.66
C LEU A 182 2.38 3.71 -15.45
N HIS A 183 2.45 2.44 -15.08
CA HIS A 183 1.29 1.56 -14.97
C HIS A 183 0.61 1.59 -13.60
N LEU A 184 1.37 1.87 -12.53
CA LEU A 184 0.86 1.87 -11.16
C LEU A 184 -0.32 2.84 -10.93
N PRO A 185 -0.39 4.06 -11.50
CA PRO A 185 -1.54 4.95 -11.32
C PRO A 185 -2.89 4.34 -11.70
N ALA A 186 -2.93 3.55 -12.77
CA ALA A 186 -4.17 2.89 -13.17
C ALA A 186 -4.59 1.82 -12.15
N ALA A 187 -3.63 1.13 -11.51
CA ALA A 187 -3.90 0.07 -10.55
C ALA A 187 -4.38 0.65 -9.23
N VAL A 188 -3.68 1.68 -8.76
CA VAL A 188 -4.06 2.44 -7.57
C VAL A 188 -5.48 3.00 -7.72
N ASN A 189 -5.84 3.57 -8.86
CA ASN A 189 -7.20 4.09 -9.05
C ASN A 189 -8.28 3.01 -8.97
N GLN A 190 -8.03 1.80 -9.48
CA GLN A 190 -9.00 0.69 -9.41
C GLN A 190 -9.18 0.19 -7.98
N VAL A 191 -8.08 -0.03 -7.27
CA VAL A 191 -8.09 -0.41 -5.85
C VAL A 191 -8.86 0.61 -5.02
N ARG A 192 -8.62 1.90 -5.28
CA ARG A 192 -9.30 2.99 -4.56
C ARG A 192 -10.77 3.11 -4.89
N ALA A 193 -11.17 2.87 -6.14
CA ALA A 193 -12.58 2.82 -6.52
C ALA A 193 -13.33 1.69 -5.80
N ALA A 194 -12.62 0.62 -5.44
CA ALA A 194 -13.14 -0.48 -4.62
C ALA A 194 -13.02 -0.25 -3.10
N GLY A 195 -12.59 0.93 -2.66
CA GLY A 195 -12.51 1.29 -1.24
C GLY A 195 -11.38 0.65 -0.44
N ALA A 196 -10.48 -0.13 -1.06
CA ALA A 196 -9.42 -0.82 -0.34
C ALA A 196 -8.27 0.13 0.08
N PRO A 197 -7.85 0.10 1.36
CA PRO A 197 -6.81 0.99 1.86
C PRO A 197 -5.41 0.58 1.35
N ILE A 198 -4.64 1.56 0.88
CA ILE A 198 -3.27 1.36 0.39
C ILE A 198 -2.28 1.75 1.50
N ASP A 199 -1.38 0.84 1.86
CA ASP A 199 -0.22 1.15 2.69
C ASP A 199 0.83 1.90 1.84
N TRP A 200 0.76 3.23 1.86
CA TRP A 200 1.67 4.09 1.07
C TRP A 200 3.13 3.95 1.48
N GLY A 201 3.41 3.70 2.76
CA GLY A 201 4.76 3.52 3.27
C GLY A 201 5.39 2.23 2.74
N GLN A 202 4.63 1.12 2.73
CA GLN A 202 5.07 -0.13 2.15
C GLN A 202 5.18 -0.06 0.62
N LEU A 203 4.25 0.62 -0.05
CA LEU A 203 4.33 0.84 -1.50
C LEU A 203 5.57 1.67 -1.87
N LEU A 204 5.90 2.72 -1.10
CA LEU A 204 7.13 3.49 -1.29
C LEU A 204 8.37 2.62 -1.08
N ALA A 205 8.40 1.80 -0.02
CA ALA A 205 9.50 0.86 0.21
C ALA A 205 9.73 -0.06 -0.99
N ASP A 206 8.64 -0.57 -1.57
CA ASP A 206 8.70 -1.47 -2.72
C ASP A 206 9.21 -0.78 -3.97
N LEU A 207 8.79 0.47 -4.21
CA LEU A 207 9.25 1.24 -5.36
C LEU A 207 10.71 1.66 -5.26
N VAL A 208 11.18 2.02 -4.06
CA VAL A 208 12.60 2.32 -3.81
C VAL A 208 13.48 1.09 -4.04
N ASP A 209 13.04 -0.08 -3.57
CA ASP A 209 13.79 -1.34 -3.75
C ASP A 209 13.58 -1.98 -5.15
N TRP A 210 12.62 -1.50 -5.96
CA TRP A 210 12.25 -2.08 -7.25
C TRP A 210 13.42 -2.27 -8.22
N PRO A 211 14.32 -1.28 -8.44
CA PRO A 211 15.44 -1.42 -9.37
C PRO A 211 16.36 -2.60 -9.06
N TYR A 212 16.45 -2.97 -7.78
CA TYR A 212 17.38 -3.99 -7.28
C TYR A 212 16.69 -5.32 -6.95
N ARG A 213 15.38 -5.29 -6.65
CA ARG A 213 14.65 -6.42 -6.05
C ARG A 213 13.29 -6.70 -6.69
N SER A 214 13.02 -6.19 -7.89
CA SER A 214 11.76 -6.37 -8.62
C SER A 214 11.26 -7.82 -8.61
N GLY A 215 12.11 -8.80 -8.92
CA GLY A 215 11.72 -10.22 -8.91
C GLY A 215 11.23 -10.74 -7.54
N ARG A 216 11.84 -10.28 -6.45
CA ARG A 216 11.42 -10.62 -5.07
C ARG A 216 10.12 -9.91 -4.70
N ILE A 217 10.00 -8.62 -5.04
CA ILE A 217 8.81 -7.82 -4.76
C ILE A 217 7.60 -8.35 -5.55
N SER A 218 7.77 -8.59 -6.85
CA SER A 218 6.77 -9.19 -7.73
C SER A 218 6.26 -10.52 -7.19
N ARG A 219 7.16 -11.40 -6.73
CA ARG A 219 6.76 -12.67 -6.11
C ARG A 219 5.94 -12.45 -4.85
N ARG A 220 6.37 -11.55 -3.97
CA ARG A 220 5.63 -11.26 -2.72
C ARG A 220 4.24 -10.71 -3.03
N TRP A 221 4.15 -9.75 -3.94
CA TRP A 221 2.87 -9.19 -4.38
C TRP A 221 1.92 -10.25 -4.93
N LEU A 222 2.41 -11.16 -5.80
CA LEU A 222 1.59 -12.26 -6.31
C LEU A 222 1.15 -13.22 -5.19
N GLN A 223 2.08 -13.62 -4.32
CA GLN A 223 1.77 -14.53 -3.22
C GLN A 223 0.72 -13.95 -2.26
N ASP A 224 0.87 -12.68 -1.89
CA ASP A 224 -0.06 -12.01 -0.98
C ASP A 224 -1.44 -11.83 -1.63
N PHE A 225 -1.49 -11.49 -2.93
CA PHE A 225 -2.74 -11.44 -3.69
C PHE A 225 -3.48 -12.79 -3.63
N TYR A 226 -2.82 -13.88 -4.03
CA TYR A 226 -3.45 -15.20 -4.06
C TYR A 226 -3.80 -15.74 -2.66
N ARG A 227 -3.01 -15.42 -1.63
CA ARG A 227 -3.35 -15.79 -0.24
C ARG A 227 -4.66 -15.16 0.21
N ILE A 228 -4.87 -13.88 -0.07
CA ILE A 228 -6.10 -13.17 0.30
C ILE A 228 -7.29 -13.73 -0.48
N THR A 229 -7.14 -13.94 -1.79
CA THR A 229 -8.27 -14.38 -2.62
C THR A 229 -8.62 -15.85 -2.44
N ALA A 230 -7.64 -16.72 -2.14
CA ALA A 230 -7.89 -18.14 -1.87
C ALA A 230 -8.64 -18.32 -0.55
N ALA A 231 -8.28 -17.56 0.49
CA ALA A 231 -8.94 -17.61 1.80
C ALA A 231 -10.42 -17.17 1.77
N TYR A 232 -10.89 -16.57 0.66
CA TYR A 232 -12.29 -16.18 0.48
C TYR A 232 -13.09 -17.19 -0.37
N GLN A 233 -12.43 -18.14 -1.02
CA GLN A 233 -13.07 -19.15 -1.86
C GLN A 233 -13.43 -20.44 -1.10
N ASP A 234 -12.85 -20.63 0.08
CA ASP A 234 -13.16 -21.72 1.02
C ASP A 234 -14.25 -21.29 2.02
#